data_AF-A0A978T1T3-F1
#
_entry.id   AF-A0A978T1T3-F1
#
_cell.length_a   1.000
_cell.length_b   1.000
_cell.length_c   1.000
_cell.angle_alpha   90.00
_cell.angle_beta   90.00
_cell.angle_gamma   90.00
#
_symmetry.space_group_name_H-M   'P 1'
#
loop_
_entity.id
_entity.type
_entity.pdbx_description
1 polymer ?
#
loop_
_entity_poly.entity_id
_entity_poly.type
_entity_poly.pdbx_seq_one_letter_code
_entity_poly.pdbx_strand_id
1 'polypeptide(L)' 'MVVILDNFASHRSSKVRERANALGIVLVYLPPYSPDL' A
#
# COMPACT_ATOMS: atom_id res chain seq x y z
N MET A 1 1.21 7.71 -11.78
CA MET A 1 1.16 8.34 -10.44
C MET A 1 1.50 7.26 -9.42
N VAL A 2 2.46 7.48 -8.53
CA VAL A 2 2.89 6.50 -7.52
C VAL A 2 2.32 6.94 -6.17
N VAL A 3 1.67 6.02 -5.46
CA VAL A 3 1.10 6.26 -4.14
C VAL A 3 1.84 5.42 -3.11
N ILE A 4 2.37 6.07 -2.07
CA ILE A 4 3.06 5.43 -0.96
C ILE A 4 2.08 5.32 0.19
N LEU A 5 1.80 4.10 0.63
CA LEU A 5 0.86 3.83 1.72
C LEU A 5 1.63 3.41 2.98
N ASP A 6 1.17 3.92 4.13
CA ASP A 6 1.62 3.46 5.43
C ASP A 6 1.11 2.02 5.72
N ASN A 7 1.68 1.39 6.74
CA ASN A 7 1.44 -0.03 7.08
C ASN A 7 0.10 -0.30 7.78
N PHE A 8 -0.83 0.66 7.81
CA PHE A 8 -2.17 0.43 8.34
C PHE A 8 -2.89 -0.72 7.61
N ALA A 9 -3.40 -1.70 8.37
CA ALA A 9 -3.92 -2.96 7.83
C ALA A 9 -5.05 -2.77 6.81
N SER A 10 -5.88 -1.73 6.96
CA SER A 10 -6.99 -1.42 6.04
C SER A 10 -6.53 -1.06 4.62
N HIS A 11 -5.30 -0.56 4.45
CA HIS A 11 -4.69 -0.28 3.14
C HIS A 11 -4.28 -1.55 2.38
N ARG A 12 -4.30 -2.72 3.02
CA ARG A 12 -4.00 -4.02 2.40
C ARG A 12 -5.25 -4.78 1.97
N SER A 13 -6.44 -4.19 2.09
CA SER A 13 -7.68 -4.84 1.68
C SER A 13 -7.72 -5.13 0.18
N SER A 14 -8.37 -6.23 -0.20
CA SER A 14 -8.55 -6.66 -1.59
C SER A 14 -9.22 -5.58 -2.46
N LYS A 15 -10.23 -4.89 -1.90
CA LYS A 15 -10.94 -3.78 -2.56
C LYS A 15 -10.01 -2.64 -2.98
N VAL A 16 -9.06 -2.27 -2.12
CA VAL A 16 -8.09 -1.19 -2.41
C VAL A 16 -7.16 -1.61 -3.56
N ARG A 17 -6.71 -2.86 -3.57
CA ARG A 17 -5.84 -3.41 -4.64
C ARG A 17 -6.56 -3.49 -5.98
N GLU A 18 -7.80 -3.98 -6.01
CA GLU A 18 -8.61 -4.04 -7.23
C GLU A 18 -8.83 -2.66 -7.83
N ARG A 19 -9.18 -1.67 -6.99
CA ARG A 19 -9.43 -0.32 -7.48
C ARG A 19 -8.15 0.35 -7.98
N ALA A 20 -7.02 0.14 -7.31
CA ALA A 20 -5.74 0.65 -7.75
C ALA A 20 -5.32 0.06 -9.10
N ASN A 21 -5.50 -1.25 -9.30
CA ASN A 21 -5.21 -1.90 -10.57
C ASN A 21 -6.08 -1.35 -11.72
N ALA A 22 -7.39 -1.22 -11.49
CA ALA A 22 -8.31 -0.64 -12.47
C ALA A 22 -7.98 0.81 -12.88
N LEU A 23 -7.27 1.55 -12.02
CA LEU A 23 -6.84 2.92 -12.26
C LEU A 23 -5.38 3.03 -12.74
N GLY A 24 -4.68 1.91 -12.93
CA GLY A 24 -3.25 1.91 -13.30
C GLY A 24 -2.33 2.47 -12.20
N ILE A 25 -2.77 2.41 -10.94
CA ILE A 25 -2.03 2.90 -9.78
C ILE A 25 -1.14 1.79 -9.23
N VAL A 26 0.14 2.10 -9.07
CA VAL A 26 1.11 1.22 -8.42
C VAL A 26 1.09 1.50 -6.92
N LEU A 27 0.74 0.49 -6.12
CA LEU A 27 0.76 0.54 -4.67
C LEU A 27 2.12 0.08 -4.15
N VAL A 28 2.82 0.95 -3.42
CA VAL A 28 4.09 0.63 -2.74
C VAL A 28 3.85 0.66 -1.24
N TYR A 29 4.19 -0.45 -0.57
CA TYR A 29 4.08 -0.57 0.88
C TYR A 29 5.44 -0.31 1.52
N LEU A 30 5.44 0.39 2.63
CA LEU A 30 6.65 0.54 3.44
C LEU A 30 7.09 -0.83 3.98
N PRO A 31 8.40 -1.11 4.05
CA PRO A 31 8.90 -2.27 4.76
C PRO A 31 8.36 -2.24 6.20
N PRO A 32 8.12 -3.40 6.83
CA PRO A 32 7.77 -3.44 8.25
C PRO A 32 8.81 -2.64 9.03
N TYR A 33 8.36 -1.82 9.99
CA TYR A 33 9.25 -1.06 10.86
C TYR A 33 10.31 -2.00 11.41
N SER A 34 11.58 -1.76 11.04
CA SER A 34 12.69 -2.43 11.71
C SER A 34 12.78 -1.79 13.10
N PRO A 35 12.64 -2.57 14.19
CA PRO A 35 12.62 -2.06 15.55
C PRO A 35 13.99 -1.54 16.04
N ASP A 36 14.97 -1.40 15.15
CA ASP A 36 16.34 -0.99 15.46
C ASP A 36 16.55 0.55 15.42
N LEU A 37 15.63 1.33 16.00
CA LEU A 37 15.90 2.73 16.34
C LEU A 37 15.80 2.97 17.85
#